data_AF-A0A1Q7T5I3-F1
#
_entry.id   AF-A0A1Q7T5I3-F1
#
_cell.length_a   1.000
_cell.length_b   1.000
_cell.length_c   1.000
_cell.angle_alpha   90.00
_cell.angle_beta   90.00
_cell.angle_gamma   90.00
#
_symmetry.space_group_name_H-M   'P 1'
#
loop_
_entity.id
_entity.type
_entity.pdbx_description
1 polymer ?
#
loop_
_entity_poly.entity_id
_entity_poly.type
_entity_poly.pdbx_seq_one_letter_code
_entity_poly.pdbx_strand_id
1 'polypeptide(L)'
;MHAVENEVETIHLYVVREQEQKPYTSLPLLGALLCLLGIAAITFYSAEHPYYEHQRLTVPAVLLPPRMFTAQTPFIPTGVRTYPATTAHGILTITNGSVISQTLPAGLIFISSSGTSVVTDQAVFIPAGSANGYGVAYVSAHALISGQQGNIPAFAINRVEGSSVYVRNLVAFQGGRDAYSVKFITSNDRNVAFSKVRNILISKITGLHYPCTEAHIADVHKMTVTWRCQFVKYTVPSYMHVTGVRIIGKNLLLDVWFVPRPIRICVK
;
A
#
# COMPACT_ATOMS: atom_id res chain seq x y z
N MET A 1 90.03 -4.16 99.16
CA MET A 1 89.54 -3.62 97.88
C MET A 1 90.46 -4.15 96.80
N HIS A 2 89.99 -5.15 96.04
CA HIS A 2 90.74 -5.80 94.98
C HIS A 2 90.64 -4.97 93.69
N ALA A 3 91.78 -4.59 93.13
CA ALA A 3 91.88 -4.03 91.78
C ALA A 3 92.10 -5.20 90.81
N VAL A 4 91.16 -5.39 89.89
CA VAL A 4 91.16 -6.46 88.89
C VAL A 4 91.94 -5.99 87.67
N GLU A 5 92.95 -6.77 87.31
CA GLU A 5 93.83 -6.62 86.15
C GLU A 5 93.11 -7.24 84.94
N ASN A 6 92.80 -6.43 83.91
CA ASN A 6 92.15 -6.91 82.69
C ASN A 6 93.19 -7.05 81.58
N GLU A 7 93.47 -8.29 81.19
CA GLU A 7 94.28 -8.68 80.03
C GLU A 7 93.53 -8.38 78.72
N VAL A 8 94.25 -7.90 77.71
CA VAL A 8 93.68 -7.35 76.46
C VAL A 8 93.56 -8.45 75.40
N GLU A 9 92.33 -8.86 75.06
CA GLU A 9 92.07 -9.78 73.95
C GLU A 9 92.29 -9.09 72.59
N THR A 10 93.14 -9.68 71.74
CA THR A 10 93.44 -9.19 70.38
C THR A 10 92.56 -9.92 69.37
N ILE A 11 91.60 -9.21 68.76
CA ILE A 11 90.66 -9.76 67.77
C ILE A 11 91.25 -9.62 66.36
N HIS A 12 91.49 -10.75 65.68
CA HIS A 12 91.90 -10.77 64.27
C HIS A 12 90.68 -10.60 63.35
N LEU A 13 90.52 -9.42 62.78
CA LEU A 13 89.50 -9.11 61.77
C LEU A 13 89.95 -9.58 60.37
N TYR A 14 89.24 -10.55 59.79
CA TYR A 14 89.37 -10.90 58.38
C TYR A 14 88.42 -10.04 57.55
N VAL A 15 88.96 -9.06 56.81
CA VAL A 15 88.18 -8.20 55.91
C VAL A 15 88.00 -8.92 54.57
N VAL A 16 86.79 -9.41 54.30
CA VAL A 16 86.38 -9.89 52.97
C VAL A 16 86.03 -8.66 52.12
N ARG A 17 86.72 -8.45 50.99
CA ARG A 17 86.34 -7.41 50.03
C ARG A 17 85.00 -7.78 49.38
N GLU A 18 83.94 -7.03 49.69
CA GLU A 18 82.70 -7.06 48.93
C GLU A 18 82.98 -6.62 47.48
N GLN A 19 82.52 -7.41 46.51
CA GLN A 19 82.55 -7.06 45.09
C GLN A 19 81.69 -5.81 44.86
N GLU A 20 82.28 -4.77 44.28
CA GLU A 20 81.59 -3.53 43.91
C GLU A 20 80.33 -3.84 43.08
N GLN A 21 79.15 -3.61 43.67
CA GLN A 21 77.89 -3.62 42.95
C GLN A 21 77.93 -2.54 41.86
N LYS A 22 78.13 -2.96 40.61
CA LYS A 22 77.99 -2.07 39.45
C LYS A 22 76.55 -1.53 39.43
N PRO A 23 76.35 -0.19 39.45
CA PRO A 23 75.00 0.37 39.41
C PRO A 23 74.32 -0.03 38.09
N TYR A 24 73.13 -0.63 38.18
CA TYR A 24 72.27 -0.99 37.04
C TYR A 24 71.78 0.28 36.31
N THR A 25 72.63 0.87 35.48
CA THR A 25 72.36 2.11 34.73
C THR A 25 71.48 1.91 33.49
N SER A 26 71.34 0.67 33.00
CA SER A 26 70.54 0.36 31.80
C SER A 26 69.02 0.34 32.06
N LEU A 27 68.60 -0.07 33.26
CA LEU A 27 67.20 -0.19 33.64
C LEU A 27 66.45 1.17 33.70
N PRO A 28 66.99 2.25 34.31
CA PRO A 28 66.31 3.55 34.33
C PRO A 28 66.24 4.21 32.95
N LEU A 29 67.21 3.96 32.07
CA LEU A 29 67.26 4.55 30.73
C LEU A 29 66.19 3.93 29.80
N LEU A 30 65.99 2.61 29.90
CA LEU A 30 64.93 1.92 29.17
C LEU A 30 63.53 2.33 29.68
N GLY A 31 63.38 2.54 30.99
CA GLY A 31 62.16 3.09 31.58
C GLY A 31 61.82 4.50 31.08
N ALA A 32 62.81 5.38 30.97
CA ALA A 32 62.63 6.74 30.44
C ALA A 32 62.22 6.74 28.96
N LEU A 33 62.82 5.87 28.13
CA LEU A 33 62.48 5.75 26.71
C LEU A 33 61.05 5.25 26.49
N LEU A 34 60.59 4.27 27.28
CA LEU A 34 59.20 3.80 27.25
C LEU A 34 58.21 4.90 27.66
N CYS A 35 58.55 5.73 28.65
CA CYS A 35 57.71 6.88 29.04
C CYS A 35 57.57 7.89 27.91
N LEU A 36 58.67 8.22 27.21
CA LEU A 36 58.64 9.15 26.06
C LEU A 36 57.81 8.61 24.91
N LEU A 37 57.94 7.31 24.57
CA LEU A 37 57.11 6.67 23.54
C LEU A 37 55.62 6.69 23.93
N GLY A 38 55.30 6.46 25.21
CA GLY A 38 53.93 6.56 25.72
C GLY A 38 53.34 7.96 25.53
N ILE A 39 54.08 9.01 25.89
CA ILE A 39 53.63 10.41 25.71
C ILE A 39 53.47 10.75 24.22
N ALA A 40 54.40 10.32 23.37
CA ALA A 40 54.32 10.52 21.92
C ALA A 40 53.09 9.82 21.31
N ALA A 41 52.81 8.57 21.73
CA ALA A 41 51.63 7.83 21.26
C ALA A 41 50.32 8.50 21.69
N ILE A 42 50.23 8.95 22.95
CA ILE A 42 49.03 9.66 23.47
C ILE A 42 48.82 10.98 22.74
N THR A 43 49.89 11.76 22.50
CA THR A 43 49.79 13.04 21.79
C THR A 43 49.37 12.85 20.32
N PHE A 44 49.89 11.83 19.64
CA PHE A 44 49.47 11.51 18.27
C PHE A 44 48.01 11.02 18.22
N TYR A 45 47.64 10.11 19.12
CA TYR A 45 46.27 9.59 19.21
C TYR A 45 45.26 10.71 19.47
N SER A 46 45.57 11.63 20.40
CA SER A 46 44.69 12.75 20.73
C SER A 46 44.59 13.79 19.61
N ALA A 47 45.59 13.89 18.73
CA ALA A 47 45.54 14.75 17.54
C ALA A 47 44.63 14.16 16.45
N GLU A 48 44.61 12.84 16.30
CA GLU A 48 43.73 12.13 15.35
C GLU A 48 42.27 12.03 15.85
N HIS A 49 42.07 12.01 17.17
CA HIS A 49 40.76 11.85 17.80
C HIS A 49 40.43 13.07 18.67
N PRO A 50 40.15 14.24 18.05
CA PRO A 50 39.81 15.43 18.82
C PRO A 50 38.56 15.15 19.65
N TYR A 51 38.56 15.64 20.89
CA TYR A 51 37.42 15.52 21.77
C TYR A 51 36.24 16.33 21.19
N TYR A 52 35.14 15.65 20.94
CA TYR A 52 33.92 16.26 20.42
C TYR A 52 32.93 16.48 21.55
N GLU A 53 32.43 17.71 21.66
CA GLU A 53 31.39 18.04 22.62
C GLU A 53 30.02 18.02 21.93
N HIS A 54 29.03 17.39 22.57
CA HIS A 54 27.66 17.35 22.09
C HIS A 54 26.82 18.38 22.82
N GLN A 55 26.14 19.24 22.06
CA GLN A 55 25.27 20.27 22.63
C GLN A 55 23.92 20.31 21.90
N ARG A 56 22.87 20.60 22.66
CA ARG A 56 21.54 20.91 22.13
C ARG A 56 21.37 22.41 22.01
N LEU A 57 21.16 22.89 20.80
CA LEU A 57 20.93 24.30 20.51
C LEU A 57 19.47 24.52 20.12
N THR A 58 18.88 25.56 20.68
CA THR A 58 17.56 26.03 20.25
C THR A 58 17.76 27.23 19.34
N VAL A 59 17.45 27.09 18.05
CA VAL A 59 17.63 28.13 17.03
C VAL A 59 16.26 28.52 16.46
N PRO A 60 15.96 29.81 16.23
CA PRO A 60 14.70 30.20 15.62
C PRO A 60 14.61 29.68 14.18
N ALA A 61 13.46 29.13 13.80
CA ALA A 61 13.22 28.67 12.44
C ALA A 61 12.98 29.88 11.52
N VAL A 62 13.67 29.95 10.37
CA VAL A 62 13.35 30.91 9.32
C VAL A 62 12.39 30.24 8.33
N LEU A 63 11.14 30.71 8.32
CA LEU A 63 10.08 30.21 7.46
C LEU A 63 10.32 30.66 6.00
N LEU A 64 10.27 29.72 5.06
CA LEU A 64 10.34 29.99 3.61
C LEU A 64 8.92 30.08 3.00
N PRO A 65 8.71 30.70 1.84
CA PRO A 65 7.39 30.70 1.21
C PRO A 65 6.85 29.27 1.02
N PRO A 66 5.55 29.02 1.29
CA PRO A 66 4.96 27.70 1.15
C PRO A 66 5.03 27.24 -0.30
N ARG A 67 5.38 25.96 -0.51
CA ARG A 67 5.41 25.35 -1.84
C ARG A 67 4.26 24.35 -1.97
N MET A 68 3.74 24.26 -3.18
CA MET A 68 2.67 23.30 -3.52
C MET A 68 3.23 22.18 -4.38
N PHE A 69 2.86 20.96 -4.04
CA PHE A 69 3.18 19.76 -4.81
C PHE A 69 1.87 19.08 -5.19
N THR A 70 1.71 18.81 -6.48
CA THR A 70 0.54 18.10 -7.00
C THR A 70 0.96 16.82 -7.71
N ALA A 71 0.14 15.79 -7.53
CA ALA A 71 0.29 14.52 -8.21
C ALA A 71 -1.09 13.91 -8.45
N GLN A 72 -1.18 13.09 -9.49
CA GLN A 72 -2.41 12.42 -9.89
C GLN A 72 -2.13 10.96 -10.27
N THR A 73 -3.14 10.11 -10.12
CA THR A 73 -3.08 8.70 -10.52
C THR A 73 -4.47 8.24 -10.96
N PRO A 74 -4.58 7.46 -12.05
CA PRO A 74 -5.86 6.92 -12.51
C PRO A 74 -6.38 5.84 -11.56
N PHE A 75 -7.70 5.68 -11.50
CA PHE A 75 -8.31 4.52 -10.84
C PHE A 75 -8.20 3.29 -11.72
N ILE A 76 -7.88 2.15 -11.11
CA ILE A 76 -7.88 0.84 -11.77
C ILE A 76 -9.10 0.09 -11.22
N PRO A 77 -10.19 -0.06 -11.99
CA PRO A 77 -11.42 -0.67 -11.49
C PRO A 77 -11.23 -2.18 -11.33
N THR A 78 -11.44 -2.68 -10.12
CA THR A 78 -11.39 -4.12 -9.81
C THR A 78 -12.76 -4.72 -9.59
N GLY A 79 -13.77 -3.89 -9.27
CA GLY A 79 -15.15 -4.34 -9.09
C GLY A 79 -15.76 -4.82 -10.39
N VAL A 80 -16.48 -5.94 -10.34
CA VAL A 80 -17.23 -6.48 -11.47
C VAL A 80 -18.68 -6.67 -11.05
N ARG A 81 -19.61 -6.14 -11.85
CA ARG A 81 -21.03 -6.39 -11.70
C ARG A 81 -21.54 -7.14 -12.92
N THR A 82 -22.08 -8.33 -12.69
CA THR A 82 -22.65 -9.18 -13.74
C THR A 82 -24.16 -9.01 -13.77
N TYR A 83 -24.69 -8.83 -14.97
CA TYR A 83 -26.12 -8.84 -15.25
C TYR A 83 -26.46 -10.17 -15.92
N PRO A 84 -27.42 -10.95 -15.37
CA PRO A 84 -27.77 -12.25 -15.93
C PRO A 84 -28.44 -12.09 -17.30
N ALA A 85 -28.38 -13.17 -18.09
CA ALA A 85 -29.12 -13.24 -19.34
C ALA A 85 -30.64 -13.17 -19.07
N THR A 86 -31.39 -12.64 -20.03
CA THR A 86 -32.85 -12.52 -19.98
C THR A 86 -33.49 -13.45 -20.99
N THR A 87 -34.69 -13.94 -20.67
CA THR A 87 -35.49 -14.83 -21.53
C THR A 87 -36.31 -14.02 -22.53
N ALA A 88 -36.48 -14.56 -23.74
CA ALA A 88 -37.40 -13.98 -24.71
C ALA A 88 -38.83 -14.41 -24.39
N HIS A 89 -39.77 -13.48 -24.48
CA HIS A 89 -41.20 -13.70 -24.25
C HIS A 89 -41.99 -13.44 -25.53
N GLY A 90 -43.11 -14.14 -25.66
CA GLY A 90 -44.01 -13.99 -26.80
C GLY A 90 -45.39 -14.60 -26.52
N ILE A 91 -46.22 -14.57 -27.55
CA ILE A 91 -47.58 -15.12 -27.51
C ILE A 91 -47.71 -16.16 -28.60
N LEU A 92 -48.22 -17.33 -28.24
CA LEU A 92 -48.65 -18.35 -29.18
C LEU A 92 -50.13 -18.16 -29.49
N THR A 93 -50.44 -18.07 -30.78
CA THR A 93 -51.80 -18.12 -31.31
C THR A 93 -52.14 -19.56 -31.63
N ILE A 94 -53.19 -20.05 -31.00
CA ILE A 94 -53.65 -21.42 -31.13
C ILE A 94 -54.99 -21.41 -31.84
N THR A 95 -55.13 -22.21 -32.91
CA THR A 95 -56.39 -22.32 -33.64
C THR A 95 -56.84 -23.77 -33.72
N ASN A 96 -58.11 -24.04 -33.38
CA ASN A 96 -58.70 -25.37 -33.36
C ASN A 96 -59.72 -25.55 -34.50
N GLY A 97 -59.47 -26.54 -35.35
CA GLY A 97 -60.37 -26.94 -36.44
C GLY A 97 -61.35 -28.06 -36.11
N SER A 98 -61.32 -28.61 -34.89
CA SER A 98 -62.26 -29.63 -34.43
C SER A 98 -63.55 -29.02 -33.91
N VAL A 99 -64.66 -29.75 -34.03
CA VAL A 99 -65.95 -29.42 -33.38
C VAL A 99 -65.95 -29.67 -31.87
N ILE A 100 -64.82 -30.13 -31.31
CA ILE A 100 -64.62 -30.38 -29.88
C ILE A 100 -63.60 -29.38 -29.34
N SER A 101 -63.91 -28.76 -28.20
CA SER A 101 -62.99 -27.87 -27.47
C SER A 101 -61.80 -28.63 -26.89
N GLN A 102 -60.67 -27.97 -26.76
CA GLN A 102 -59.45 -28.58 -26.20
C GLN A 102 -58.84 -27.68 -25.13
N THR A 103 -57.99 -28.25 -24.28
CA THR A 103 -57.24 -27.50 -23.28
C THR A 103 -55.77 -27.87 -23.41
N LEU A 104 -54.90 -26.87 -23.52
CA LEU A 104 -53.46 -27.08 -23.41
C LEU A 104 -53.02 -26.75 -21.98
N PRO A 105 -52.21 -27.62 -21.33
CA PRO A 105 -51.70 -27.35 -20.00
C PRO A 105 -50.58 -26.30 -20.03
N ALA A 106 -50.32 -25.68 -18.87
CA ALA A 106 -49.09 -24.92 -18.65
C ALA A 106 -47.87 -25.85 -18.71
N GLY A 107 -46.70 -25.33 -19.07
CA GLY A 107 -45.47 -26.13 -19.11
C GLY A 107 -45.31 -26.97 -20.37
N LEU A 108 -46.21 -26.86 -21.35
CA LEU A 108 -46.09 -27.56 -22.63
C LEU A 108 -44.96 -26.94 -23.47
N ILE A 109 -44.10 -27.80 -24.04
CA ILE A 109 -42.90 -27.40 -24.78
C ILE A 109 -43.13 -27.48 -26.29
N PHE A 110 -42.83 -26.38 -26.98
CA PHE A 110 -42.81 -26.25 -28.43
C PHE A 110 -41.39 -25.99 -28.91
N ILE A 111 -40.98 -26.65 -29.99
CA ILE A 111 -39.66 -26.44 -30.60
C ILE A 111 -39.86 -25.64 -31.88
N SER A 112 -39.19 -24.50 -31.96
CA SER A 112 -39.16 -23.65 -33.16
C SER A 112 -38.31 -24.27 -34.26
N SER A 113 -38.47 -23.81 -35.50
CA SER A 113 -37.67 -24.24 -36.65
C SER A 113 -36.16 -23.96 -36.49
N SER A 114 -35.77 -23.04 -35.60
CA SER A 114 -34.38 -22.78 -35.24
C SER A 114 -33.83 -23.71 -34.15
N GLY A 115 -34.63 -24.65 -33.63
CA GLY A 115 -34.25 -25.57 -32.56
C GLY A 115 -34.42 -25.02 -31.14
N THR A 116 -34.90 -23.78 -31.00
CA THR A 116 -35.14 -23.15 -29.69
C THR A 116 -36.44 -23.65 -29.09
N SER A 117 -36.39 -24.16 -27.86
CA SER A 117 -37.56 -24.60 -27.09
C SER A 117 -38.27 -23.43 -26.42
N VAL A 118 -39.60 -23.44 -26.48
CA VAL A 118 -40.53 -22.49 -25.86
C VAL A 118 -41.47 -23.24 -24.95
N VAL A 119 -41.77 -22.69 -23.80
CA VAL A 119 -42.70 -23.26 -22.83
C VAL A 119 -43.88 -22.32 -22.61
N THR A 120 -45.08 -22.89 -22.50
CA THR A 120 -46.31 -22.14 -22.17
C THR A 120 -46.34 -21.77 -20.70
N ASP A 121 -46.69 -20.52 -20.39
CA ASP A 121 -46.67 -20.02 -19.00
C ASP A 121 -47.92 -20.45 -18.22
N GLN A 122 -49.02 -20.68 -18.93
CA GLN A 122 -50.33 -20.96 -18.36
C GLN A 122 -51.12 -21.92 -19.22
N ALA A 123 -52.07 -22.61 -18.60
CA ALA A 123 -53.03 -23.43 -19.33
C ALA A 123 -53.99 -22.54 -20.12
N VAL A 124 -54.46 -23.01 -21.27
CA VAL A 124 -55.37 -22.27 -22.13
C VAL A 124 -56.49 -23.17 -22.63
N PHE A 125 -57.72 -22.68 -22.49
CA PHE A 125 -58.90 -23.28 -23.09
C PHE A 125 -59.06 -22.81 -24.54
N ILE A 126 -59.22 -23.76 -25.45
CA ILE A 126 -59.33 -23.52 -26.88
C ILE A 126 -60.75 -23.91 -27.31
N PRO A 127 -61.57 -22.93 -27.73
CA PRO A 127 -62.93 -23.20 -28.20
C PRO A 127 -62.96 -24.22 -29.35
N ALA A 128 -64.10 -24.89 -29.50
CA ALA A 128 -64.38 -25.67 -30.70
C ALA A 128 -64.47 -24.76 -31.93
N GLY A 129 -64.04 -25.26 -33.09
CA GLY A 129 -64.37 -24.68 -34.38
C GLY A 129 -65.83 -24.95 -34.77
N SER A 130 -66.32 -24.21 -35.76
CA SER A 130 -67.66 -24.35 -36.32
C SER A 130 -67.66 -24.09 -37.84
N ALA A 131 -68.81 -24.23 -38.49
CA ALA A 131 -68.96 -23.85 -39.90
C ALA A 131 -68.58 -22.38 -40.19
N ASN A 132 -68.60 -21.53 -39.16
CA ASN A 132 -68.27 -20.10 -39.27
C ASN A 132 -66.77 -19.81 -39.09
N GLY A 133 -65.95 -20.80 -38.73
CA GLY A 133 -64.50 -20.63 -38.59
C GLY A 133 -63.87 -21.44 -37.45
N TYR A 134 -62.56 -21.21 -37.25
CA TYR A 134 -61.75 -21.86 -36.23
C TYR A 134 -62.00 -21.29 -34.84
N GLY A 135 -61.92 -22.13 -33.80
CA GLY A 135 -61.75 -21.66 -32.43
C GLY A 135 -60.36 -21.06 -32.26
N VAL A 136 -60.23 -19.91 -31.60
CA VAL A 136 -58.95 -19.20 -31.43
C VAL A 136 -58.69 -18.95 -29.95
N ALA A 137 -57.45 -19.18 -29.53
CA ALA A 137 -56.97 -18.83 -28.20
C ALA A 137 -55.53 -18.30 -28.26
N TYR A 138 -55.15 -17.55 -27.22
CA TYR A 138 -53.83 -16.97 -27.07
C TYR A 138 -53.23 -17.41 -25.75
N VAL A 139 -51.96 -17.80 -25.76
CA VAL A 139 -51.24 -18.19 -24.56
C VAL A 139 -49.87 -17.51 -24.53
N SER A 140 -49.51 -16.95 -23.38
CA SER A 140 -48.17 -16.41 -23.18
C SER A 140 -47.18 -17.56 -23.04
N ALA A 141 -45.98 -17.36 -23.56
CA ALA A 141 -44.93 -18.34 -23.52
C ALA A 141 -43.57 -17.64 -23.49
N HIS A 142 -42.55 -18.37 -23.04
CA HIS A 142 -41.17 -17.89 -23.04
C HIS A 142 -40.20 -18.94 -23.59
N ALA A 143 -39.08 -18.46 -24.12
CA ALA A 143 -37.99 -19.34 -24.53
C ALA A 143 -37.31 -19.95 -23.30
N LEU A 144 -37.05 -21.25 -23.35
CA LEU A 144 -36.40 -21.99 -22.26
C LEU A 144 -34.93 -21.58 -22.09
N ILE A 145 -34.28 -21.18 -23.19
CA ILE A 145 -32.92 -20.65 -23.15
C ILE A 145 -32.97 -19.13 -22.98
N SER A 146 -32.12 -18.62 -22.09
CA SER A 146 -31.88 -17.18 -21.93
C SER A 146 -30.83 -16.70 -22.95
N GLY A 147 -30.81 -15.39 -23.20
CA GLY A 147 -29.88 -14.76 -24.14
C GLY A 147 -30.54 -14.37 -25.46
N GLN A 148 -29.76 -13.74 -26.33
CA GLN A 148 -30.24 -13.34 -27.67
C GLN A 148 -30.65 -14.56 -28.52
N GLN A 149 -30.01 -15.70 -28.28
CA GLN A 149 -30.37 -17.01 -28.87
C GLN A 149 -31.80 -17.47 -28.53
N GLY A 150 -32.39 -16.94 -27.45
CA GLY A 150 -33.78 -17.22 -27.08
C GLY A 150 -34.79 -16.46 -27.92
N ASN A 151 -34.39 -15.45 -28.69
CA ASN A 151 -35.30 -14.74 -29.58
C ASN A 151 -35.69 -15.64 -30.76
N ILE A 152 -36.98 -15.67 -31.08
CA ILE A 152 -37.54 -16.58 -32.08
C ILE A 152 -38.28 -15.75 -33.13
N PRO A 153 -37.94 -15.86 -34.42
CA PRO A 153 -38.60 -15.06 -35.45
C PRO A 153 -40.08 -15.43 -35.58
N ALA A 154 -40.87 -14.52 -36.12
CA ALA A 154 -42.28 -14.79 -36.42
C ALA A 154 -42.41 -16.03 -37.31
N PHE A 155 -43.43 -16.84 -37.04
CA PHE A 155 -43.77 -18.09 -37.71
C PHE A 155 -42.73 -19.23 -37.61
N ALA A 156 -41.68 -19.08 -36.80
CA ALA A 156 -40.73 -20.17 -36.55
C ALA A 156 -41.36 -21.34 -35.78
N ILE A 157 -42.37 -21.07 -34.97
CA ILE A 157 -43.30 -22.05 -34.44
C ILE A 157 -44.53 -21.97 -35.33
N ASN A 158 -44.71 -22.97 -36.17
CA ASN A 158 -45.87 -23.11 -37.04
C ASN A 158 -46.10 -24.59 -37.31
N ARG A 159 -46.79 -25.26 -36.38
CA ARG A 159 -47.02 -26.71 -36.45
C ARG A 159 -48.42 -27.09 -35.99
N VAL A 160 -48.83 -28.29 -36.37
CA VAL A 160 -50.06 -28.92 -35.91
C VAL A 160 -49.72 -29.83 -34.72
N GLU A 161 -50.48 -29.69 -33.65
CA GLU A 161 -50.46 -30.56 -32.48
C GLU A 161 -51.69 -31.47 -32.54
N GLY A 162 -51.47 -32.79 -32.48
CA GLY A 162 -52.52 -33.78 -32.71
C GLY A 162 -53.10 -33.69 -34.13
N SER A 163 -54.43 -33.73 -34.25
CA SER A 163 -55.14 -33.77 -35.53
C SER A 163 -55.76 -32.45 -35.98
N SER A 164 -55.87 -31.45 -35.10
CA SER A 164 -56.75 -30.28 -35.35
C SER A 164 -56.33 -28.99 -34.67
N VAL A 165 -55.27 -28.98 -33.85
CA VAL A 165 -54.81 -27.76 -33.15
C VAL A 165 -53.56 -27.23 -33.85
N TYR A 166 -53.63 -26.01 -34.35
CA TYR A 166 -52.48 -25.32 -34.96
C TYR A 166 -51.89 -24.36 -33.94
N VAL A 167 -50.59 -24.45 -33.67
CA VAL A 167 -49.87 -23.59 -32.74
C VAL A 167 -48.88 -22.73 -33.53
N ARG A 168 -49.04 -21.42 -33.45
CA ARG A 168 -48.27 -20.46 -34.24
C ARG A 168 -47.78 -19.28 -33.41
N ASN A 169 -46.54 -18.84 -33.60
CA ASN A 169 -46.11 -17.52 -33.15
C ASN A 169 -46.26 -16.52 -34.30
N LEU A 170 -47.35 -15.76 -34.34
CA LEU A 170 -47.56 -14.77 -35.40
C LEU A 170 -46.60 -13.56 -35.28
N VAL A 171 -46.10 -13.33 -34.06
CA VAL A 171 -45.12 -12.30 -33.72
C VAL A 171 -43.87 -12.98 -33.17
N ALA A 172 -42.70 -12.36 -33.40
CA ALA A 172 -41.44 -12.84 -32.87
C ALA A 172 -41.42 -12.82 -31.33
N PHE A 173 -40.77 -13.81 -30.72
CA PHE A 173 -40.42 -13.76 -29.30
C PHE A 173 -39.23 -12.82 -29.15
N GLN A 174 -39.34 -11.88 -28.22
CA GLN A 174 -38.37 -10.81 -28.03
C GLN A 174 -38.04 -10.62 -26.55
N GLY A 175 -36.96 -9.89 -26.27
CA GLY A 175 -36.51 -9.59 -24.91
C GLY A 175 -35.34 -10.45 -24.44
N GLY A 176 -34.92 -11.45 -25.22
CA GLY A 176 -33.72 -12.21 -24.94
C GLY A 176 -32.46 -11.35 -25.09
N ARG A 177 -31.70 -11.19 -24.01
CA ARG A 177 -30.41 -10.48 -23.98
C ARG A 177 -29.36 -11.32 -23.25
N ASP A 178 -28.15 -11.34 -23.78
CA ASP A 178 -27.06 -12.10 -23.19
C ASP A 178 -26.60 -11.52 -21.86
N ALA A 179 -26.00 -12.37 -21.03
CA ALA A 179 -25.35 -11.92 -19.82
C ALA A 179 -24.17 -11.01 -20.17
N TYR A 180 -24.01 -9.92 -19.43
CA TYR A 180 -22.88 -9.02 -19.61
C TYR A 180 -22.34 -8.56 -18.26
N SER A 181 -21.08 -8.14 -18.25
CA SER A 181 -20.39 -7.69 -17.05
C SER A 181 -19.85 -6.27 -17.23
N VAL A 182 -20.00 -5.44 -16.21
CA VAL A 182 -19.47 -4.07 -16.19
C VAL A 182 -18.47 -3.94 -15.05
N LYS A 183 -17.31 -3.37 -15.36
CA LYS A 183 -16.31 -3.02 -14.34
C LYS A 183 -16.68 -1.69 -13.67
N PHE A 184 -16.49 -1.59 -12.38
CA PHE A 184 -16.72 -0.36 -11.62
C PHE A 184 -15.63 -0.13 -10.58
N ILE A 185 -15.46 1.13 -10.18
CA ILE A 185 -14.46 1.55 -9.20
C ILE A 185 -15.01 1.26 -7.80
N THR A 186 -14.27 0.45 -7.04
CA THR A 186 -14.60 0.14 -5.64
C THR A 186 -14.01 1.17 -4.68
N SER A 187 -14.46 1.17 -3.43
CA SER A 187 -13.84 1.98 -2.37
C SER A 187 -12.37 1.60 -2.15
N ASN A 188 -12.02 0.32 -2.32
CA ASN A 188 -10.63 -0.14 -2.22
C ASN A 188 -9.75 0.45 -3.33
N ASP A 189 -10.25 0.49 -4.58
CA ASP A 189 -9.52 1.07 -5.71
C ASP A 189 -9.18 2.55 -5.46
N ARG A 190 -10.11 3.28 -4.84
CA ARG A 190 -9.88 4.69 -4.44
C ARG A 190 -8.78 4.81 -3.39
N ASN A 191 -8.81 3.95 -2.37
CA ASN A 191 -7.80 3.95 -1.31
C ASN A 191 -6.40 3.59 -1.84
N VAL A 192 -6.32 2.59 -2.73
CA VAL A 192 -5.08 2.20 -3.38
C VAL A 192 -4.52 3.35 -4.23
N ALA A 193 -5.37 3.99 -5.04
CA ALA A 193 -4.96 5.15 -5.84
C ALA A 193 -4.48 6.30 -4.95
N PHE A 194 -5.19 6.59 -3.86
CA PHE A 194 -4.82 7.63 -2.91
C PHE A 194 -3.46 7.38 -2.26
N SER A 195 -3.21 6.17 -1.75
CA SER A 195 -1.91 5.78 -1.20
C SER A 195 -0.79 5.87 -2.24
N LYS A 196 -1.07 5.48 -3.49
CA LYS A 196 -0.12 5.59 -4.59
C LYS A 196 0.24 7.05 -4.90
N VAL A 197 -0.73 7.96 -4.94
CA VAL A 197 -0.47 9.40 -5.14
C VAL A 197 0.34 9.97 -3.98
N ARG A 198 0.02 9.63 -2.73
CA ARG A 198 0.79 10.07 -1.57
C ARG A 198 2.25 9.64 -1.67
N ASN A 199 2.53 8.40 -2.05
CA ASN A 199 3.90 7.90 -2.23
C ASN A 199 4.66 8.68 -3.32
N ILE A 200 3.98 9.09 -4.39
CA ILE A 200 4.55 9.96 -5.43
C ILE A 200 4.87 11.36 -4.89
N LEU A 201 4.06 11.88 -3.95
CA LEU A 201 4.33 13.19 -3.33
C LEU A 201 5.47 13.12 -2.33
N ILE A 202 5.56 12.06 -1.53
CA ILE A 202 6.67 11.84 -0.58
C ILE A 202 8.01 11.85 -1.31
N SER A 203 8.11 11.19 -2.47
CA SER A 203 9.36 11.17 -3.24
C SER A 203 9.73 12.51 -3.88
N LYS A 204 8.79 13.45 -4.01
CA LYS A 204 9.05 14.79 -4.57
C LYS A 204 9.48 15.81 -3.52
N ILE A 205 9.22 15.56 -2.24
CA ILE A 205 9.54 16.51 -1.18
C ILE A 205 10.89 16.19 -0.58
N THR A 206 11.77 17.19 -0.59
CA THR A 206 13.09 17.11 0.02
C THR A 206 13.33 18.33 0.91
N GLY A 207 14.03 18.11 2.03
CA GLY A 207 14.39 19.18 2.99
C GLY A 207 13.50 19.21 4.23
N LEU A 208 13.81 20.14 5.14
CA LEU A 208 13.12 20.30 6.42
C LEU A 208 11.85 21.13 6.25
N HIS A 209 10.70 20.56 6.61
CA HIS A 209 9.40 21.21 6.50
C HIS A 209 8.49 20.83 7.67
N TYR A 210 7.51 21.69 7.96
CA TYR A 210 6.39 21.34 8.83
C TYR A 210 5.48 20.30 8.16
N PRO A 211 4.61 19.60 8.92
CA PRO A 211 3.59 18.75 8.34
C PRO A 211 2.82 19.48 7.23
N CYS A 212 2.78 18.87 6.05
CA CYS A 212 2.09 19.46 4.91
C CYS A 212 0.58 19.39 5.12
N THR A 213 -0.13 20.42 4.67
CA THR A 213 -1.60 20.38 4.58
C THR A 213 -1.99 19.67 3.28
N GLU A 214 -2.91 18.71 3.39
CA GLU A 214 -3.34 17.87 2.27
C GLU A 214 -4.75 18.25 1.81
N ALA A 215 -4.89 18.48 0.50
CA ALA A 215 -6.16 18.56 -0.18
C ALA A 215 -6.22 17.47 -1.25
N HIS A 216 -7.37 16.83 -1.42
CA HIS A 216 -7.57 15.83 -2.45
C HIS A 216 -8.90 16.05 -3.17
N ILE A 217 -8.88 15.76 -4.47
CA ILE A 217 -10.05 15.85 -5.34
C ILE A 217 -10.11 14.52 -6.09
N ALA A 218 -11.20 13.80 -5.89
CA ALA A 218 -11.52 12.59 -6.65
C ALA A 218 -12.45 12.97 -7.80
N ASP A 219 -11.99 12.71 -9.02
CA ASP A 219 -12.80 12.78 -10.24
C ASP A 219 -13.41 11.40 -10.53
N VAL A 220 -14.14 11.23 -11.64
CA VAL A 220 -14.69 9.94 -12.07
C VAL A 220 -13.58 8.94 -12.42
N HIS A 221 -12.44 9.39 -12.94
CA HIS A 221 -11.40 8.52 -13.48
C HIS A 221 -10.03 8.59 -12.78
N LYS A 222 -9.81 9.58 -11.90
CA LYS A 222 -8.51 9.82 -11.29
C LYS A 222 -8.59 10.42 -9.90
N MET A 223 -7.56 10.16 -9.11
CA MET A 223 -7.31 10.81 -7.82
C MET A 223 -6.25 11.89 -8.01
N THR A 224 -6.52 13.11 -7.55
CA THR A 224 -5.56 14.21 -7.50
C THR A 224 -5.33 14.62 -6.06
N VAL A 225 -4.07 14.68 -5.63
CA VAL A 225 -3.69 15.12 -4.28
C VAL A 225 -2.73 16.28 -4.40
N THR A 226 -2.99 17.33 -3.61
CA THR A 226 -2.15 18.52 -3.51
C THR A 226 -1.69 18.70 -2.08
N TRP A 227 -0.38 18.82 -1.90
CA TRP A 227 0.25 19.12 -0.61
C TRP A 227 0.78 20.53 -0.60
N ARG A 228 0.45 21.29 0.43
CA ARG A 228 1.02 22.61 0.70
C ARG A 228 1.92 22.51 1.92
N CYS A 229 3.22 22.70 1.70
CA CYS A 229 4.26 22.48 2.69
C CYS A 229 4.98 23.79 3.02
N GLN A 230 5.20 24.01 4.31
CA GLN A 230 5.91 25.16 4.85
C GLN A 230 7.35 24.76 5.18
N PHE A 231 8.31 25.18 4.36
CA PHE A 231 9.72 24.85 4.55
C PHE A 231 10.38 25.77 5.56
N VAL A 232 11.44 25.26 6.18
CA VAL A 232 12.26 26.01 7.13
C VAL A 232 13.73 25.90 6.79
N LYS A 233 14.45 26.99 7.01
CA LYS A 233 15.91 26.99 7.03
C LYS A 233 16.40 27.45 8.40
N TYR A 234 17.60 27.03 8.74
CA TYR A 234 18.32 27.46 9.93
C TYR A 234 19.75 27.82 9.55
N THR A 235 20.43 28.53 10.45
CA THR A 235 21.84 28.88 10.29
C THR A 235 22.54 28.46 11.56
N VAL A 236 23.59 27.66 11.40
CA VAL A 236 24.51 27.29 12.47
C VAL A 236 25.90 27.83 12.12
N PRO A 237 26.71 28.18 13.13
CA PRO A 237 28.10 28.54 12.90
C PRO A 237 28.85 27.45 12.14
N SER A 238 29.79 27.84 11.27
CA SER A 238 30.51 26.92 10.38
C SER A 238 31.35 25.85 11.09
N TYR A 239 31.66 26.05 12.37
CA TYR A 239 32.43 25.10 13.19
C TYR A 239 31.56 24.04 13.89
N MET A 240 30.23 24.11 13.75
CA MET A 240 29.30 23.15 14.34
C MET A 240 28.76 22.22 13.27
N HIS A 241 28.75 20.92 13.56
CA HIS A 241 28.15 19.90 12.71
C HIS A 241 26.81 19.46 13.29
N VAL A 242 25.76 19.48 12.47
CA VAL A 242 24.40 19.10 12.87
C VAL A 242 24.22 17.60 12.68
N THR A 243 23.85 16.90 13.75
CA THR A 243 23.55 15.46 13.73
C THR A 243 22.06 15.18 13.78
N GLY A 244 21.27 16.09 14.36
CA GLY A 244 19.83 15.93 14.50
C GLY A 244 19.11 17.27 14.42
N VAL A 245 17.91 17.26 13.83
CA VAL A 245 17.04 18.43 13.79
C VAL A 245 15.63 18.00 14.15
N ARG A 246 15.03 18.68 15.13
CA ARG A 246 13.64 18.50 15.52
C ARG A 246 12.94 19.85 15.58
N ILE A 247 11.73 19.90 15.04
CA ILE A 247 10.89 21.10 15.07
C ILE A 247 10.09 21.11 16.38
N ILE A 248 10.17 22.21 17.15
CA ILE A 248 9.45 22.41 18.41
C ILE A 248 8.80 23.81 18.39
N GLY A 249 7.50 23.87 18.07
CA GLY A 249 6.77 25.13 17.98
C GLY A 249 7.32 26.02 16.87
N LYS A 250 7.87 27.20 17.23
CA LYS A 250 8.53 28.14 16.30
C LYS A 250 10.06 27.98 16.25
N ASN A 251 10.62 27.09 17.05
CA ASN A 251 12.06 26.88 17.18
C ASN A 251 12.46 25.51 16.65
N LEU A 252 13.74 25.39 16.32
CA LEU A 252 14.40 24.14 15.96
C LEU A 252 15.31 23.74 17.11
N LEU A 253 15.15 22.52 17.58
CA LEU A 253 16.11 21.87 18.45
C LEU A 253 17.12 21.15 17.56
N LEU A 254 18.35 21.63 17.58
CA LEU A 254 19.47 21.07 16.83
C LEU A 254 20.34 20.28 17.81
N ASP A 255 20.57 19.01 17.53
CA ASP A 255 21.66 18.26 18.15
C ASP A 255 22.90 18.53 17.30
N VAL A 256 23.92 19.13 17.91
CA VAL A 256 25.19 19.46 17.25
C VAL A 256 26.36 18.86 17.99
N TRP A 257 27.45 18.67 17.27
CA TRP A 257 28.75 18.38 17.83
C TRP A 257 29.78 19.33 17.24
N PHE A 258 30.75 19.72 18.06
CA PHE A 258 31.82 20.62 17.65
C PHE A 258 33.10 20.34 18.44
N VAL A 259 34.23 20.79 17.92
CA VAL A 259 35.51 20.77 18.63
C VAL A 259 35.62 22.05 19.46
N PRO A 260 35.63 21.98 20.80
CA PRO A 260 35.76 23.17 21.63
C PRO A 260 37.13 23.82 21.37
N ARG A 261 37.15 25.15 21.18
CA ARG A 261 38.42 25.87 21.10
C ARG A 261 39.05 25.91 22.49
N PRO A 262 40.38 25.72 22.61
CA PRO A 262 41.06 25.84 23.89
C PRO A 262 40.82 27.25 24.43
N ILE A 263 40.09 27.32 25.54
CA ILE A 263 39.86 28.58 26.26
C ILE A 263 41.21 28.97 26.85
N ARG A 264 41.84 30.02 26.31
CA ARG A 264 43.01 30.60 26.96
C ARG A 264 42.53 31.23 28.26
N ILE A 265 42.68 30.51 29.37
CA ILE A 265 42.51 31.06 30.70
C ILE A 265 43.68 32.02 30.91
N CYS A 266 43.49 33.29 30.54
CA CYS A 266 44.39 34.35 30.97
C CYS A 266 44.17 34.53 32.48
N VAL A 267 44.96 33.83 33.28
CA VAL A 267 45.07 34.10 34.72
C VAL A 267 45.66 35.51 34.83
N LYS A 268 44.86 36.44 35.36
CA LYS A 268 45.30 37.81 35.69
C LYS A 268 46.13 37.80 36.96
#